data_AF-A0A419SFY5-F1
#
_entry.id   AF-A0A419SFY5-F1
#
_cell.length_a   1.000
_cell.length_b   1.000
_cell.length_c   1.000
_cell.angle_alpha   90.00
_cell.angle_beta   90.00
_cell.angle_gamma   90.00
#
_symmetry.space_group_name_H-M   'P 1'
#
loop_
_entity.id
_entity.type
_entity.pdbx_description
1 polymer ?
#
loop_
_entity_poly.entity_id
_entity_poly.type
_entity_poly.pdbx_seq_one_letter_code
_entity_poly.pdbx_strand_id
1 'polypeptide(L)'
;MSRIGKKPIIIPDGVEYTNDNNYITVKGPKGQLARQFNKDLAITVEGNELNVTRPTDNKEHRSLHGTTRSVLANMVEGVSNGFVKNLEMVGVGYRAAKSGNKLTLSVGKSHPVEIVPEEGIEFEVPAATKIVVKGINKERVGQVAAEIRAVRVPEPYKGKGIRYEGEYVRRKEGKTGKR
;
A
#
# COMPACT_ATOMS: atom_id res chain seq x y z
N MET A 1 -11.34 -11.66 -19.57
CA MET A 1 -11.23 -12.60 -18.44
C MET A 1 -9.87 -12.42 -17.76
N SER A 2 -9.84 -12.18 -16.45
CA SER A 2 -8.58 -12.08 -15.70
C SER A 2 -7.84 -13.42 -15.70
N ARG A 3 -6.60 -13.44 -16.18
CA ARG A 3 -5.70 -14.61 -16.21
C ARG A 3 -4.69 -14.59 -15.05
N ILE A 4 -4.86 -13.67 -14.09
CA ILE A 4 -3.89 -13.40 -13.02
C ILE A 4 -3.70 -14.60 -12.09
N GLY A 5 -4.77 -15.33 -11.76
CA GLY A 5 -4.69 -16.49 -10.87
C GLY A 5 -3.78 -17.61 -11.39
N LYS A 6 -3.73 -17.81 -12.72
CA LYS A 6 -2.92 -18.86 -13.36
C LYS A 6 -1.42 -18.54 -13.40
N LYS A 7 -1.01 -17.32 -13.06
CA LYS A 7 0.41 -16.95 -13.10
C LYS A 7 1.09 -17.43 -11.82
N PRO A 8 2.15 -18.26 -11.91
CA PRO A 8 2.91 -18.67 -10.74
C PRO A 8 3.47 -17.45 -10.00
N ILE A 9 3.76 -17.64 -8.72
CA ILE A 9 4.47 -16.66 -7.89
C ILE A 9 5.84 -17.24 -7.59
N ILE A 10 6.89 -16.59 -8.06
CA ILE A 10 8.26 -17.01 -7.80
C ILE A 10 8.61 -16.58 -6.38
N ILE A 11 9.11 -17.52 -5.57
CA ILE A 11 9.61 -17.23 -4.23
C ILE A 11 11.10 -16.86 -4.38
N PRO A 12 11.51 -15.62 -4.04
CA PRO A 12 12.92 -15.25 -4.10
C PRO A 12 13.69 -15.91 -2.96
N ASP A 13 15.00 -16.11 -3.15
CA ASP A 13 15.87 -16.72 -2.15
C ASP A 13 15.83 -15.95 -0.83
N GLY A 14 15.77 -16.67 0.29
CA GLY A 14 15.67 -16.09 1.63
C GLY A 14 14.24 -15.73 2.07
N VAL A 15 13.22 -16.11 1.30
CA VAL A 15 11.82 -16.07 1.73
C VAL A 15 11.33 -17.46 2.09
N GLU A 16 10.91 -17.64 3.35
CA GLU A 16 10.31 -18.88 3.82
C GLU A 16 8.78 -18.79 3.72
N TYR A 17 8.17 -19.89 3.29
CA TYR A 17 6.73 -20.03 3.16
C TYR A 17 6.26 -21.22 3.99
N THR A 18 5.28 -20.99 4.86
CA THR A 18 4.60 -22.07 5.59
C THR A 18 3.10 -22.00 5.33
N ASN A 19 2.50 -23.15 5.01
CA ASN A 19 1.06 -23.29 4.86
C ASN A 19 0.52 -24.27 5.89
N ASP A 20 -0.31 -23.78 6.83
CA ASP A 20 -1.07 -24.60 7.76
C ASP A 20 -2.57 -24.39 7.51
N ASN A 21 -3.23 -25.32 6.82
CA ASN A 21 -4.68 -25.24 6.55
C ASN A 21 -5.12 -23.89 5.92
N ASN A 22 -4.35 -23.40 4.94
CA ASN A 22 -4.52 -22.09 4.30
C ASN A 22 -4.32 -20.88 5.22
N TYR A 23 -3.78 -21.10 6.43
CA TYR A 23 -3.09 -20.08 7.20
C TYR A 23 -1.66 -19.97 6.69
N ILE A 24 -1.41 -18.92 5.94
CA ILE A 24 -0.13 -18.74 5.26
C ILE A 24 0.70 -17.77 6.05
N THR A 25 1.93 -18.18 6.37
CA THR A 25 2.95 -17.30 6.91
C THR A 25 4.09 -17.20 5.91
N VAL A 26 4.47 -15.97 5.56
CA VAL A 26 5.58 -15.65 4.68
C VAL A 26 6.60 -14.88 5.52
N LYS A 27 7.82 -15.40 5.63
CA LYS A 27 8.94 -14.75 6.33
C LYS A 27 10.00 -14.37 5.33
N GLY A 28 10.60 -13.21 5.51
CA GLY A 28 11.71 -12.75 4.69
C GLY A 28 12.59 -11.75 5.42
N PRO A 29 13.55 -11.13 4.73
CA PRO A 29 14.55 -10.26 5.35
C PRO A 29 13.94 -9.04 6.07
N LYS A 30 12.78 -8.55 5.62
CA LYS A 30 12.14 -7.36 6.22
C LYS A 30 11.13 -7.68 7.33
N GLY A 31 10.84 -8.95 7.59
CA GLY A 31 9.90 -9.37 8.63
C GLY A 31 9.01 -10.53 8.20
N GLN A 32 7.87 -10.67 8.88
CA GLN A 32 6.91 -11.75 8.65
C GLN A 32 5.51 -11.21 8.41
N LEU A 33 4.75 -11.87 7.54
CA LEU A 33 3.33 -11.62 7.31
C LEU A 33 2.57 -12.93 7.42
N ALA A 34 1.45 -12.92 8.15
CA ALA A 34 0.57 -14.07 8.27
C ALA A 34 -0.85 -13.69 7.86
N ARG A 35 -1.55 -14.58 7.16
CA ARG A 35 -2.94 -14.38 6.73
C ARG A 35 -3.66 -15.69 6.52
N GLN A 36 -4.92 -15.74 6.97
CA GLN A 36 -5.84 -16.82 6.64
C GLN A 36 -6.48 -16.58 5.27
N PHE A 37 -6.45 -17.61 4.43
CA PHE A 37 -7.14 -17.65 3.14
C PHE A 37 -8.32 -18.63 3.18
N ASN A 38 -9.20 -18.53 2.17
CA ASN A 38 -10.33 -19.44 2.05
C ASN A 38 -9.83 -20.89 1.88
N LYS A 39 -10.37 -21.81 2.67
CA LYS A 39 -10.04 -23.24 2.73
C LYS A 39 -10.33 -23.97 1.41
N ASP A 40 -11.28 -23.48 0.62
CA ASP A 40 -11.67 -24.13 -0.64
C ASP A 40 -10.61 -24.03 -1.74
N LEU A 41 -9.67 -23.09 -1.63
CA LEU A 41 -8.58 -22.93 -2.60
C LEU A 41 -7.36 -23.74 -2.19
N ALA A 42 -6.82 -24.56 -3.09
CA ALA A 42 -5.59 -25.28 -2.83
C ALA A 42 -4.38 -24.43 -3.22
N ILE A 43 -3.43 -24.30 -2.30
CA ILE A 43 -2.22 -23.47 -2.46
C ILE A 43 -1.02 -24.39 -2.31
N THR A 44 -0.38 -24.68 -3.45
CA THR A 44 0.71 -25.64 -3.55
C THR A 44 2.02 -24.93 -3.85
N VAL A 45 3.12 -25.50 -3.35
CA VAL A 45 4.47 -25.05 -3.65
C VAL A 45 5.12 -26.15 -4.47
N GLU A 46 5.51 -25.82 -5.70
CA GLU A 46 6.19 -26.71 -6.64
C GLU A 46 7.60 -26.16 -6.86
N GLY A 47 8.57 -26.73 -6.14
CA GLY A 47 9.95 -26.23 -6.15
C GLY A 47 10.02 -24.80 -5.60
N ASN A 48 10.28 -23.84 -6.49
CA ASN A 48 10.38 -22.42 -6.15
C ASN A 48 9.20 -21.56 -6.63
N GLU A 49 8.15 -22.21 -7.14
CA GLU A 49 6.93 -21.55 -7.61
C GLU A 49 5.76 -21.90 -6.71
N LEU A 50 5.00 -20.88 -6.33
CA LEU A 50 3.76 -21.01 -5.58
C LEU A 50 2.58 -20.89 -6.56
N ASN A 51 1.79 -21.96 -6.60
CA ASN A 51 0.63 -22.10 -7.46
C ASN A 51 -0.66 -22.10 -6.62
N VAL A 52 -1.65 -21.35 -7.11
CA VAL A 52 -3.00 -21.33 -6.54
C VAL A 52 -3.93 -22.06 -7.49
N THR A 53 -4.63 -23.07 -6.99
CA THR A 53 -5.59 -23.86 -7.75
C THR A 53 -6.98 -23.67 -7.15
N ARG A 54 -8.00 -23.74 -8.02
CA ARG A 54 -9.40 -23.63 -7.62
C ARG A 54 -10.12 -24.95 -7.88
N PRO A 55 -11.10 -25.34 -7.05
CA PRO A 55 -11.79 -26.61 -7.20
C PRO A 55 -12.83 -26.57 -8.32
N THR A 56 -13.47 -25.42 -8.59
CA THR A 56 -14.46 -25.28 -9.67
C THR A 56 -14.32 -23.95 -10.42
N ASP A 57 -14.99 -23.86 -11.57
CA ASP A 57 -15.06 -22.64 -12.40
C ASP A 57 -16.25 -21.72 -12.06
N ASN A 58 -16.87 -21.92 -10.89
CA ASN A 58 -17.91 -21.02 -10.39
C ASN A 58 -17.38 -19.59 -10.24
N LYS A 59 -18.28 -18.62 -10.35
CA LYS A 59 -17.96 -17.18 -10.29
C LYS A 59 -17.20 -16.79 -9.02
N GLU A 60 -17.60 -17.36 -7.88
CA GLU A 60 -16.97 -17.10 -6.58
C GLU A 60 -15.54 -17.62 -6.52
N HIS A 61 -15.33 -18.91 -6.83
CA HIS A 61 -14.00 -19.52 -6.86
C HIS A 61 -13.06 -18.84 -7.85
N ARG A 62 -13.56 -18.43 -9.01
CA ARG A 62 -12.78 -17.66 -10.00
C ARG A 62 -12.35 -16.29 -9.47
N SER A 63 -13.22 -15.61 -8.73
CA SER A 63 -12.94 -14.29 -8.16
C SER A 63 -11.93 -14.41 -7.02
N LEU A 64 -12.13 -15.37 -6.11
CA LEU A 64 -11.24 -15.64 -4.99
C LEU A 64 -9.86 -16.07 -5.45
N HIS A 65 -9.76 -16.94 -6.46
CA HIS A 65 -8.46 -17.40 -6.98
C HIS A 65 -7.56 -16.22 -7.39
N GLY A 66 -8.06 -15.27 -8.18
CA GLY A 66 -7.28 -14.10 -8.59
C GLY A 66 -6.86 -13.21 -7.41
N THR A 67 -7.76 -13.03 -6.45
CA THR A 67 -7.50 -12.25 -5.22
C THR A 67 -6.44 -12.90 -4.34
N THR A 68 -6.60 -14.19 -4.02
CA THR A 68 -5.65 -14.97 -3.21
C THR A 68 -4.25 -14.94 -3.80
N ARG A 69 -4.12 -15.21 -5.11
CA ARG A 69 -2.84 -15.10 -5.82
C ARG A 69 -2.24 -13.71 -5.69
N SER A 70 -3.04 -12.66 -5.87
CA SER A 70 -2.54 -11.27 -5.82
C SER A 70 -2.08 -10.88 -4.42
N VAL A 71 -2.83 -11.26 -3.39
CA VAL A 71 -2.47 -11.01 -1.99
C VAL A 71 -1.19 -11.76 -1.62
N LEU A 72 -1.07 -13.04 -2.00
CA LEU A 72 0.13 -13.83 -1.77
C LEU A 72 1.36 -13.24 -2.45
N ALA A 73 1.23 -12.84 -3.72
CA ALA A 73 2.31 -12.20 -4.44
C ALA A 73 2.77 -10.91 -3.75
N ASN A 74 1.81 -10.10 -3.24
CA ASN A 74 2.13 -8.91 -2.47
C ASN A 74 2.81 -9.25 -1.13
N MET A 75 2.45 -10.36 -0.46
CA MET A 75 3.12 -10.78 0.77
C MET A 75 4.59 -11.13 0.50
N VAL A 76 4.87 -11.91 -0.54
CA VAL A 76 6.24 -12.29 -0.95
C VAL A 76 7.06 -11.06 -1.35
N GLU A 77 6.51 -10.18 -2.19
CA GLU A 77 7.16 -8.92 -2.59
C GLU A 77 7.37 -7.98 -1.39
N GLY A 78 6.44 -7.97 -0.44
CA GLY A 78 6.47 -7.13 0.75
C GLY A 78 7.57 -7.51 1.73
N VAL A 79 7.78 -8.81 2.00
CA VAL A 79 8.85 -9.25 2.92
C VAL A 79 10.24 -9.19 2.29
N SER A 80 10.34 -9.19 0.97
CA SER A 80 11.60 -9.10 0.22
C SER A 80 11.98 -7.64 -0.05
N ASN A 81 11.19 -6.95 -0.87
CA ASN A 81 11.48 -5.58 -1.33
C ASN A 81 10.79 -4.51 -0.49
N GLY A 82 9.67 -4.83 0.16
CA GLY A 82 8.82 -3.85 0.86
C GLY A 82 8.08 -2.93 -0.11
N PHE A 83 7.12 -2.20 0.43
CA PHE A 83 6.32 -1.24 -0.32
C PHE A 83 6.62 0.18 0.11
N VAL A 84 6.57 1.07 -0.87
CA VAL A 84 6.78 2.50 -0.68
C VAL A 84 5.65 3.28 -1.34
N LYS A 85 5.11 4.26 -0.64
CA LYS A 85 4.18 5.25 -1.19
C LYS A 85 4.71 6.65 -0.95
N ASN A 86 4.95 7.35 -2.04
CA ASN A 86 5.41 8.73 -2.03
C ASN A 86 4.22 9.68 -2.11
N LEU A 87 4.22 10.65 -1.21
CA LEU A 87 3.27 11.74 -1.14
C LEU A 87 4.02 13.06 -1.31
N GLU A 88 3.39 13.99 -2.02
CA GLU A 88 3.87 15.34 -2.21
C GLU A 88 2.90 16.34 -1.62
N MET A 89 3.44 17.43 -1.08
CA MET A 89 2.67 18.54 -0.56
C MET A 89 2.87 19.78 -1.41
N VAL A 90 1.75 20.41 -1.75
CA VAL A 90 1.70 21.64 -2.51
C VAL A 90 1.00 22.69 -1.66
N GLY A 91 1.68 23.79 -1.37
CA GLY A 91 1.12 24.88 -0.58
C GLY A 91 2.21 25.73 0.06
N VAL A 92 1.98 27.04 0.10
CA VAL A 92 2.87 27.97 0.80
C VAL A 92 2.73 27.71 2.30
N GLY A 93 3.86 27.48 2.98
CA GLY A 93 3.90 27.16 4.41
C GLY A 93 3.52 25.72 4.77
N TYR A 94 3.23 24.86 3.77
CA TYR A 94 2.95 23.45 4.03
C TYR A 94 4.25 22.68 4.21
N ARG A 95 4.37 22.00 5.34
CA ARG A 95 5.57 21.24 5.68
C ARG A 95 5.26 20.03 6.54
N ALA A 96 6.08 19.01 6.37
CA ALA A 96 6.08 17.78 7.13
C ALA A 96 7.40 17.72 7.88
N ALA A 97 7.33 17.23 9.11
CA ALA A 97 8.49 16.96 9.93
C ALA A 97 8.31 15.61 10.61
N LYS A 98 9.41 14.87 10.76
CA LYS A 98 9.44 13.65 11.56
C LYS A 98 9.91 14.03 12.96
N SER A 99 9.11 13.72 13.98
CA SER A 99 9.46 13.91 15.39
C SER A 99 9.54 12.53 16.06
N GLY A 100 10.76 11.98 16.16
CA GLY A 100 10.98 10.59 16.53
C GLY A 100 10.31 9.65 15.51
N ASN A 101 9.31 8.88 15.96
CA ASN A 101 8.51 8.02 15.09
C ASN A 101 7.27 8.72 14.52
N LYS A 102 6.84 9.84 15.11
CA LYS A 102 5.62 10.54 14.70
C LYS A 102 5.86 11.42 13.48
N LEU A 103 4.85 11.51 12.61
CA LEU A 103 4.81 12.45 11.50
C LEU A 103 3.98 13.68 11.90
N THR A 104 4.59 14.86 11.91
CA THR A 104 3.91 16.13 12.21
C THR A 104 3.67 16.89 10.91
N LEU A 105 2.41 17.20 10.63
CA LEU A 105 1.96 17.91 9.43
C LEU A 105 1.50 19.32 9.77
N SER A 106 2.14 20.31 9.13
CA SER A 106 1.71 21.71 9.14
C SER A 106 1.07 22.03 7.80
N VAL A 107 -0.26 21.97 7.71
CA VAL A 107 -1.03 22.15 6.44
C VAL A 107 -2.04 23.30 6.51
N GLY A 108 -1.72 24.34 7.29
CA GLY A 108 -2.57 25.53 7.44
C GLY A 108 -3.81 25.32 8.33
N LYS A 109 -3.78 24.33 9.23
CA LYS A 109 -4.72 24.22 10.36
C LYS A 109 -4.18 25.01 11.56
N SER A 110 -5.05 25.35 12.52
CA SER A 110 -4.67 26.12 13.71
C SER A 110 -3.64 25.43 14.60
N HIS A 111 -3.62 24.09 14.60
CA HIS A 111 -2.62 23.27 15.28
C HIS A 111 -1.99 22.26 14.30
N PRO A 112 -0.73 21.85 14.51
CA PRO A 112 -0.12 20.76 13.76
C PRO A 112 -0.88 19.44 13.95
N VAL A 113 -0.96 18.64 12.90
CA VAL A 113 -1.57 17.30 12.97
C VAL A 113 -0.46 16.28 13.15
N GLU A 114 -0.49 15.54 14.25
CA GLU A 114 0.44 14.44 14.50
C GLU A 114 -0.20 13.11 14.07
N ILE A 115 0.58 12.29 13.35
CA ILE A 115 0.20 10.94 12.95
C ILE A 115 1.23 9.99 13.55
N VAL A 116 0.75 9.06 14.37
CA VAL A 116 1.58 8.01 14.97
C VAL A 116 1.58 6.82 14.00
N PRO A 117 2.76 6.28 13.61
CA PRO A 117 2.80 5.09 12.78
C PRO A 117 2.26 3.88 13.55
N GLU A 118 1.48 3.05 12.86
CA GLU A 118 1.18 1.70 13.32
C GLU A 118 2.43 0.81 13.21
N GLU A 119 2.42 -0.34 13.89
CA GLU A 119 3.54 -1.30 13.83
C GLU A 119 3.83 -1.75 12.40
N GLY A 120 5.13 -1.78 12.04
CA GLY A 120 5.59 -2.21 10.71
C GLY A 120 5.48 -1.15 9.61
N ILE A 121 5.14 0.09 9.97
CA ILE A 121 5.15 1.25 9.05
C ILE A 121 6.20 2.25 9.49
N GLU A 122 7.00 2.71 8.54
CA GLU A 122 8.00 3.74 8.74
C GLU A 122 7.68 4.97 7.89
N PHE A 123 7.85 6.15 8.50
CA PHE A 123 7.80 7.42 7.79
C PHE A 123 9.19 7.98 7.56
N GLU A 124 9.42 8.45 6.33
CA GLU A 124 10.59 9.25 5.97
C GLU A 124 10.13 10.58 5.36
N VAL A 125 10.85 11.65 5.69
CA VAL A 125 10.57 13.00 5.19
C VAL A 125 11.86 13.53 4.58
N PRO A 126 12.20 13.12 3.34
CA PRO A 126 13.45 13.53 2.68
C PRO A 126 13.48 15.04 2.37
N ALA A 127 12.32 15.65 2.21
CA ALA A 127 12.16 17.09 2.05
C ALA A 127 10.90 17.53 2.80
N ALA A 128 10.83 18.79 3.23
CA ALA A 128 9.66 19.32 3.92
C ALA A 128 8.35 19.17 3.13
N THR A 129 8.42 19.03 1.80
CA THR A 129 7.28 18.85 0.89
C THR A 129 7.07 17.40 0.43
N LYS A 130 7.94 16.46 0.80
CA LYS A 130 7.85 15.05 0.39
C LYS A 130 7.76 14.13 1.61
N ILE A 131 6.78 13.24 1.59
CA ILE A 131 6.58 12.23 2.63
C ILE A 131 6.64 10.86 1.96
N VAL A 132 7.40 9.95 2.55
CA VAL A 132 7.57 8.59 2.07
C VAL A 132 7.07 7.66 3.15
N VAL A 133 6.05 6.85 2.81
CA VAL A 133 5.50 5.81 3.69
C VAL A 133 6.08 4.47 3.26
N LYS A 134 6.81 3.81 4.14
CA LYS A 134 7.42 2.50 3.91
C LYS A 134 6.76 1.44 4.79
N GLY A 135 6.69 0.21 4.32
CA GLY A 135 6.25 -0.92 5.12
C GLY A 135 6.20 -2.22 4.33
N ILE A 136 6.02 -3.34 5.02
CA ILE A 136 5.99 -4.67 4.40
C ILE A 136 4.59 -5.04 3.85
N ASN A 137 3.52 -4.48 4.40
CA ASN A 137 2.15 -4.78 3.99
C ASN A 137 1.59 -3.67 3.07
N LYS A 138 1.35 -4.02 1.80
CA LYS A 138 0.82 -3.11 0.77
C LYS A 138 -0.50 -2.46 1.15
N GLU A 139 -1.40 -3.20 1.80
CA GLU A 139 -2.74 -2.73 2.20
C GLU A 139 -2.59 -1.65 3.28
N ARG A 140 -1.77 -1.93 4.30
CA ARG A 140 -1.52 -1.00 5.40
C ARG A 140 -0.75 0.25 4.96
N VAL A 141 0.28 0.09 4.14
CA VAL A 141 1.02 1.23 3.54
C VAL A 141 0.08 2.13 2.72
N GLY A 142 -0.81 1.52 1.92
CA GLY A 142 -1.82 2.25 1.15
C GLY A 142 -2.82 2.99 2.02
N GLN A 143 -3.31 2.34 3.07
CA GLN A 143 -4.27 2.89 4.02
C GLN A 143 -3.69 4.10 4.76
N VAL A 144 -2.49 3.97 5.33
CA VAL A 144 -1.84 5.08 6.04
C VAL A 144 -1.52 6.23 5.10
N ALA A 145 -1.08 5.96 3.87
CA ALA A 145 -0.89 7.02 2.88
C ALA A 145 -2.21 7.74 2.53
N ALA A 146 -3.34 7.01 2.49
CA ALA A 146 -4.66 7.60 2.27
C ALA A 146 -5.11 8.46 3.48
N GLU A 147 -4.84 8.02 4.71
CA GLU A 147 -5.13 8.78 5.93
C GLU A 147 -4.33 10.09 5.98
N ILE A 148 -3.04 10.04 5.64
CA ILE A 148 -2.19 11.25 5.52
C ILE A 148 -2.79 12.20 4.48
N ARG A 149 -3.18 11.69 3.30
CA ARG A 149 -3.82 12.49 2.24
C ARG A 149 -5.15 13.10 2.71
N ALA A 150 -5.94 12.38 3.49
CA ALA A 150 -7.23 12.83 3.99
C ALA A 150 -7.13 14.05 4.92
N VAL A 151 -5.98 14.27 5.58
CA VAL A 151 -5.76 15.46 6.42
C VAL A 151 -5.96 16.75 5.65
N ARG A 152 -5.52 16.80 4.39
CA ARG A 152 -5.71 17.93 3.47
C ARG A 152 -5.65 17.45 2.01
N VAL A 153 -6.79 17.03 1.48
CA VAL A 153 -6.98 16.60 0.09
C VAL A 153 -6.62 17.74 -0.88
N PRO A 154 -6.04 17.45 -2.07
CA PRO A 154 -5.70 18.49 -3.04
C PRO A 154 -6.94 19.23 -3.54
N GLU A 155 -6.93 20.55 -3.45
CA GLU A 155 -8.06 21.37 -3.89
C GLU A 155 -8.15 21.44 -5.44
N PRO A 156 -9.36 21.56 -6.01
CA PRO A 156 -9.56 21.54 -7.46
C PRO A 156 -9.13 22.82 -8.17
N TYR A 157 -8.73 23.88 -7.48
CA TYR A 157 -8.35 25.16 -8.10
C TYR A 157 -6.83 25.28 -8.24
N LYS A 158 -6.11 25.44 -7.12
CA LYS A 158 -4.64 25.58 -7.12
C LYS A 158 -3.90 24.27 -6.87
N GLY A 159 -4.61 23.16 -6.62
CA GLY A 159 -3.99 21.87 -6.31
C GLY A 159 -3.25 21.84 -4.98
N LYS A 160 -3.50 22.79 -4.07
CA LYS A 160 -2.89 22.79 -2.73
C LYS A 160 -3.45 21.66 -1.88
N GLY A 161 -2.56 21.00 -1.16
CA GLY A 161 -2.88 19.84 -0.33
C GLY A 161 -1.78 18.79 -0.42
N ILE A 162 -2.10 17.61 0.09
CA ILE A 162 -1.26 16.42 0.06
C ILE A 162 -1.78 15.52 -1.06
N ARG A 163 -0.94 15.13 -2.00
CA ARG A 163 -1.29 14.27 -3.14
C ARG A 163 -0.30 13.13 -3.27
N TYR A 164 -0.64 12.10 -4.03
CA TYR A 164 0.36 11.10 -4.40
C TYR A 164 1.37 11.69 -5.38
N GLU A 165 2.62 11.22 -5.32
CA GLU A 165 3.63 11.61 -6.31
C GLU A 165 3.16 11.21 -7.72
N GLY A 166 3.15 12.17 -8.64
CA GLY A 166 2.60 11.98 -10.00
C GLY A 166 1.07 12.01 -10.13
N GLU A 167 0.31 12.29 -9.06
CA GLU A 167 -1.17 12.42 -9.14
C GLU A 167 -1.57 13.62 -10.02
N TYR A 168 -2.32 13.35 -11.10
CA TYR A 168 -2.91 14.40 -11.91
C TYR A 168 -4.13 15.02 -11.21
N VAL A 169 -3.94 16.19 -10.62
CA VAL A 169 -5.02 16.96 -9.99
C VAL A 169 -5.71 17.82 -11.05
N ARG A 170 -6.94 17.44 -11.43
CA ARG A 170 -7.75 18.22 -12.37
C ARG A 170 -7.99 19.62 -11.80
N ARG A 171 -7.43 20.63 -12.47
CA ARG A 171 -7.66 22.02 -12.12
C ARG A 171 -8.91 22.55 -12.81
N LYS A 172 -9.73 23.28 -12.05
CA LYS A 172 -10.83 24.09 -12.55
C LYS A 172 -10.37 25.54 -12.60
N GLU A 173 -10.84 26.26 -13.61
CA GLU A 173 -10.68 27.72 -13.64
C GLU A 173 -11.33 28.30 -12.37
N GLY A 174 -10.62 29.22 -11.73
CA GLY A 174 -11.07 29.87 -10.50
C GLY A 174 -12.13 30.92 -10.80
N LYS A 175 -11.79 32.21 -10.59
CA LYS A 175 -12.71 33.32 -10.86
C LYS A 175 -13.14 33.31 -12.33
N THR A 176 -14.38 32.86 -12.59
CA THR A 176 -15.05 33.07 -13.86
C THR A 176 -15.55 34.51 -13.90
N GLY A 177 -14.67 35.45 -14.21
CA GLY A 177 -15.08 36.75 -14.73
C GLY A 177 -15.47 36.59 -16.20
N LYS A 178 -16.55 35.85 -16.50
CA LYS A 178 -17.22 35.97 -17.80
C LYS A 178 -18.40 36.91 -17.61
N ARG A 179 -18.41 37.94 -18.46
CA ARG A 179 -19.54 38.85 -18.69
C ARG A 179 -20.83 38.07 -18.91
#